data_AF-X1C7J7-F1
#
_entry.id   AF-X1C7J7-F1
#
_cell.length_a   1.000
_cell.length_b   1.000
_cell.length_c   1.000
_cell.angle_alpha   90.00
_cell.angle_beta   90.00
_cell.angle_gamma   90.00
#
_symmetry.space_group_name_H-M   'P 1'
#
loop_
_entity.id
_entity.type
_entity.pdbx_description
1 polymer ?
#
loop_
_entity_poly.entity_id
_entity_poly.type
_entity_poly.pdbx_seq_one_letter_code
_entity_poly.pdbx_strand_id
1 'polypeptide(L)'
;YSHLDLFDDFLPPQNYSVKIFTSNMSRANTKVKINATSSFQLSEIDQFWFELYFNSSLVNSTRIQNPNQYYTINQNIDPTKRGIYDLFIKYHKKGNTVPSFSFNSSVLFYPESYKDNYNHFTGIANATKILAYKIVNQTGIGYISDLVSAMASVIQNRTIHQILGVCLSVGTLGKDVSAINAVIDEVIENHILVVIAAGNNGIESSQPLNSLGINKNAIIVGAINDQDQVASYSSMGREVGSNVVKPDIVAPGGSIIPNQRSIISADSKTDEATALTGTSISAAIVSAVINI
;
A
#
# COMPACT_ATOMS: atom_id res chain seq x y z
N TYR A 1 34.37 -13.36 10.77
CA TYR A 1 33.18 -12.68 11.31
C TYR A 1 33.67 -11.52 12.15
N SER A 2 33.62 -10.30 11.60
CA SER A 2 34.05 -9.11 12.34
C SER A 2 32.87 -8.61 13.18
N HIS A 3 33.15 -7.98 14.32
CA HIS A 3 32.14 -7.42 15.23
C HIS A 3 31.20 -6.38 14.59
N LEU A 4 31.39 -6.00 13.33
CA LEU A 4 30.53 -5.11 12.56
C LEU A 4 29.21 -5.74 12.12
N ASP A 5 29.15 -7.07 11.98
CA ASP A 5 27.91 -7.77 11.58
C ASP A 5 26.84 -7.78 12.71
N LEU A 6 27.18 -7.26 13.90
CA LEU A 6 26.31 -7.15 15.08
C LEU A 6 25.59 -5.79 15.19
N PHE A 7 25.90 -4.83 14.32
CA PHE A 7 25.25 -3.52 14.29
C PHE A 7 24.59 -3.33 12.92
N ASP A 8 23.24 -3.38 12.89
CA ASP A 8 22.38 -3.32 11.69
C ASP A 8 22.52 -2.03 10.83
N ASP A 9 23.46 -1.14 11.17
CA ASP A 9 23.60 0.19 10.53
C ASP A 9 24.73 0.27 9.49
N PHE A 10 25.54 -0.79 9.29
CA PHE A 10 26.61 -0.76 8.30
C PHE A 10 26.13 -1.13 6.90
N LEU A 11 25.88 -0.13 6.07
CA LEU A 11 25.73 -0.29 4.62
C LEU A 11 27.12 -0.18 3.97
N PRO A 12 27.69 -1.23 3.33
CA PRO A 12 28.96 -1.13 2.59
C PRO A 12 28.83 -0.34 1.26
N PRO A 13 29.94 0.10 0.65
CA PRO A 13 29.93 0.63 -0.72
C PRO A 13 29.68 -0.51 -1.70
N GLN A 14 28.52 -0.49 -2.38
CA GLN A 14 28.12 -1.49 -3.37
C GLN A 14 26.88 -1.02 -4.15
N ASN A 15 26.42 -1.87 -5.06
CA ASN A 15 25.11 -1.71 -5.69
C ASN A 15 24.00 -2.12 -4.73
N TYR A 16 22.99 -1.26 -4.62
CA TYR A 16 21.76 -1.52 -3.90
C TYR A 16 20.59 -1.55 -4.88
N SER A 17 19.57 -2.33 -4.53
CA SER A 17 18.36 -2.46 -5.31
C SER A 17 17.14 -2.41 -4.41
N VAL A 18 16.16 -1.62 -4.83
CA VAL A 18 14.88 -1.47 -4.15
C VAL A 18 13.79 -1.75 -5.18
N LYS A 19 12.96 -2.76 -4.94
CA LYS A 19 11.75 -2.99 -5.74
C LYS A 19 10.72 -1.96 -5.34
N ILE A 20 10.21 -1.19 -6.31
CA ILE A 20 9.26 -0.10 -6.08
C ILE A 20 7.83 -0.55 -6.35
N PHE A 21 7.65 -1.44 -7.32
CA PHE A 21 6.33 -1.80 -7.80
C PHE A 21 6.37 -3.16 -8.49
N THR A 22 5.33 -3.95 -8.26
CA THR A 22 5.00 -5.15 -9.03
C THR A 22 3.59 -4.99 -9.58
N SER A 23 3.37 -5.34 -10.84
CA SER A 23 2.01 -5.50 -11.35
C SER A 23 1.93 -6.58 -12.42
N ASN A 24 0.79 -7.25 -12.46
CA ASN A 24 0.48 -8.29 -13.42
C ASN A 24 -0.23 -7.68 -14.65
N MET A 25 0.51 -7.54 -15.75
CA MET A 25 -0.04 -7.05 -17.01
C MET A 25 -0.74 -8.17 -17.76
N SER A 26 -2.05 -8.33 -17.55
CA SER A 26 -2.86 -9.34 -18.24
C SER A 26 -3.60 -8.81 -19.48
N ARG A 27 -3.81 -7.49 -19.59
CA ARG A 27 -4.45 -6.87 -20.76
C ARG A 27 -3.47 -6.67 -21.91
N ALA A 28 -3.63 -7.45 -22.98
CA ALA A 28 -2.86 -7.27 -24.21
C ALA A 28 -3.25 -5.99 -24.97
N ASN A 29 -2.35 -5.55 -25.86
CA ASN A 29 -2.45 -4.34 -26.68
C ASN A 29 -2.56 -3.07 -25.85
N THR A 30 -1.90 -3.05 -24.69
CA THR A 30 -1.81 -1.89 -23.80
C THR A 30 -0.37 -1.41 -23.67
N LYS A 31 -0.15 -0.36 -22.89
CA LYS A 31 1.18 0.16 -22.59
C LYS A 31 1.33 0.38 -21.09
N VAL A 32 2.50 0.05 -20.58
CA VAL A 32 2.99 0.53 -19.29
C VAL A 32 3.88 1.72 -19.56
N LYS A 33 3.53 2.88 -18.98
CA LYS A 33 4.34 4.09 -19.03
C LYS A 33 4.83 4.42 -17.63
N ILE A 34 6.14 4.56 -17.46
CA ILE A 34 6.76 4.94 -16.20
C ILE A 34 7.49 6.25 -16.43
N ASN A 35 7.15 7.29 -15.68
CA ASN A 35 7.92 8.53 -15.66
C ASN A 35 8.55 8.66 -14.29
N ALA A 36 9.86 8.84 -14.22
CA ALA A 36 10.55 8.98 -12.95
C ALA A 36 11.60 10.08 -12.96
N THR A 37 11.88 10.64 -11.78
CA THR A 37 12.99 11.53 -11.47
C THR A 37 13.62 11.11 -10.16
N SER A 38 14.88 11.49 -9.95
CA SER A 38 15.60 11.19 -8.73
C SER A 38 16.53 12.34 -8.35
N SER A 39 16.52 12.76 -7.09
CA SER A 39 17.47 13.72 -6.52
C SER A 39 18.44 12.98 -5.60
N PHE A 40 19.74 13.17 -5.81
CA PHE A 40 20.80 12.50 -5.05
C PHE A 40 22.10 13.32 -5.11
N GLN A 41 23.04 13.01 -4.22
CA GLN A 41 24.37 13.64 -4.21
C GLN A 41 25.41 12.76 -4.92
N LEU A 42 26.11 13.32 -5.91
CA LEU A 42 27.15 12.60 -6.68
C LEU A 42 28.37 12.19 -5.84
N SER A 43 28.58 12.83 -4.70
CA SER A 43 29.59 12.43 -3.70
C SER A 43 29.27 11.09 -3.04
N GLU A 44 27.99 10.73 -2.95
CA GLU A 44 27.48 9.55 -2.25
C GLU A 44 27.06 8.45 -3.24
N ILE A 45 26.37 8.84 -4.31
CA ILE A 45 25.83 7.98 -5.37
C ILE A 45 26.40 8.42 -6.72
N ASP A 46 27.25 7.59 -7.33
CA ASP A 46 27.85 7.85 -8.65
C ASP A 46 27.07 7.19 -9.80
N GLN A 47 26.16 6.27 -9.49
CA GLN A 47 25.26 5.65 -10.46
C GLN A 47 23.86 5.50 -9.85
N PHE A 48 22.84 5.99 -10.56
CA PHE A 48 21.43 5.80 -10.20
C PHE A 48 20.69 5.30 -11.45
N TRP A 49 19.85 4.29 -11.34
CA TRP A 49 19.16 3.75 -12.51
C TRP A 49 17.85 3.06 -12.15
N PHE A 50 16.99 2.96 -13.17
CA PHE A 50 15.72 2.27 -13.08
C PHE A 50 15.77 1.03 -13.97
N GLU A 51 15.17 -0.06 -13.51
CA GLU A 51 15.08 -1.30 -14.27
C GLU A 51 13.67 -1.85 -14.23
N LEU A 52 13.16 -2.22 -15.40
CA LEU A 52 11.90 -2.93 -15.57
C LEU A 52 12.20 -4.37 -15.95
N TYR A 53 11.65 -5.30 -15.18
CA TYR A 53 11.75 -6.74 -15.41
C TYR A 53 10.39 -7.29 -15.83
N PHE A 54 10.36 -8.22 -16.77
CA PHE A 54 9.21 -9.02 -17.16
C PHE A 54 9.49 -10.49 -16.80
N ASN A 55 8.70 -11.10 -15.92
CA ASN A 55 8.91 -12.46 -15.42
C ASN A 55 10.37 -12.72 -15.03
N SER A 56 10.94 -11.83 -14.22
CA SER A 56 12.35 -11.84 -13.78
C SER A 56 13.42 -11.63 -14.87
N SER A 57 13.03 -11.37 -16.12
CA SER A 57 13.94 -11.03 -17.22
C SER A 57 13.99 -9.52 -17.43
N LEU A 58 15.18 -8.93 -17.48
CA LEU A 58 15.34 -7.49 -17.70
C LEU A 58 14.82 -7.11 -19.10
N VAL A 59 13.88 -6.16 -19.17
CA VAL A 59 13.30 -5.67 -20.44
C VAL A 59 13.59 -4.20 -20.71
N ASN A 60 13.86 -3.41 -19.68
CA ASN A 60 14.30 -2.03 -19.84
C ASN A 60 15.24 -1.64 -18.69
N SER A 61 16.30 -0.90 -18.98
CA SER A 61 17.21 -0.35 -17.97
C SER A 61 17.70 1.00 -18.46
N THR A 62 17.76 1.99 -17.58
CA THR A 62 18.34 3.29 -17.93
C THR A 62 19.04 3.92 -16.76
N ARG A 63 20.32 4.23 -16.99
CA ARG A 63 21.18 4.94 -16.06
C ARG A 63 20.96 6.44 -16.15
N ILE A 64 20.81 7.06 -15.00
CA ILE A 64 20.71 8.49 -14.81
C ILE A 64 22.09 8.98 -14.37
N GLN A 65 22.65 9.92 -15.14
CA GLN A 65 23.98 10.46 -14.89
C GLN A 65 23.95 11.67 -13.96
N ASN A 66 22.83 12.42 -13.96
CA ASN A 66 22.70 13.65 -13.21
C ASN A 66 21.42 13.63 -12.35
N PRO A 67 21.46 14.19 -11.13
CA PRO A 67 20.25 14.35 -10.33
C PRO A 67 19.22 15.23 -11.04
N ASN A 68 17.95 14.97 -10.75
CA ASN A 68 16.76 15.61 -11.33
C ASN A 68 16.56 15.39 -12.84
N GLN A 69 17.30 14.46 -13.46
CA GLN A 69 17.05 14.05 -14.83
C GLN A 69 15.79 13.17 -14.90
N TYR A 70 14.94 13.47 -15.88
CA TYR A 70 13.74 12.69 -16.15
C TYR A 70 14.07 11.39 -16.89
N TYR A 71 13.34 10.35 -16.54
CA TYR A 71 13.37 9.05 -17.19
C TYR A 71 11.95 8.64 -17.59
N THR A 72 11.82 8.06 -18.78
CA THR A 72 10.55 7.53 -19.28
C THR A 72 10.74 6.13 -19.84
N ILE A 73 9.95 5.17 -19.34
CA ILE A 73 9.74 3.85 -19.96
C ILE A 73 8.41 3.88 -20.69
N ASN A 74 8.40 3.39 -21.92
CA ASN A 74 7.18 3.01 -22.62
C ASN A 74 7.30 1.54 -23.05
N GLN A 75 6.63 0.65 -22.32
CA GLN A 75 6.64 -0.79 -22.60
C GLN A 75 5.30 -1.20 -23.21
N ASN A 76 5.32 -1.72 -24.44
CA ASN A 76 4.13 -2.28 -25.07
C ASN A 76 3.86 -3.69 -24.54
N ILE A 77 2.60 -3.97 -24.20
CA ILE A 77 2.14 -5.28 -23.73
C ILE A 77 1.42 -5.96 -24.89
N ASP A 78 2.14 -6.76 -25.67
CA ASP A 78 1.54 -7.64 -26.68
C ASP A 78 1.07 -8.97 -26.03
N PRO A 79 0.32 -9.84 -26.74
CA PRO A 79 -0.19 -11.09 -26.16
C PRO A 79 0.87 -12.03 -25.57
N THR A 80 2.13 -11.94 -26.01
CA THR A 80 3.27 -12.76 -25.53
C THR A 80 3.99 -12.15 -24.33
N LYS A 81 3.78 -10.85 -24.10
CA LYS A 81 4.41 -10.07 -23.01
C LYS A 81 3.46 -9.80 -21.84
N ARG A 82 2.44 -10.64 -21.69
CA ARG A 82 1.55 -10.64 -20.52
C ARG A 82 2.21 -11.37 -19.36
N GLY A 83 2.05 -10.83 -18.15
CA GLY A 83 2.62 -11.41 -16.93
C GLY A 83 3.14 -10.36 -15.97
N ILE A 84 4.06 -10.77 -15.08
CA ILE A 84 4.51 -9.95 -13.97
C ILE A 84 5.59 -8.98 -14.43
N TYR A 85 5.36 -7.69 -14.14
CA TYR A 85 6.34 -6.63 -14.31
C TYR A 85 6.80 -6.11 -12.95
N ASP A 86 8.10 -6.08 -12.74
CA ASP A 86 8.72 -5.50 -11.55
C ASP A 86 9.53 -4.26 -11.93
N LEU A 87 9.28 -3.14 -11.26
CA LEU A 87 10.08 -1.92 -11.36
C LEU A 87 11.03 -1.84 -10.17
N PHE A 88 12.32 -1.72 -10.47
CA PHE A 88 13.38 -1.50 -9.50
C PHE A 88 14.01 -0.14 -9.66
N ILE A 89 14.36 0.46 -8.53
CA ILE A 89 15.38 1.49 -8.44
C ILE A 89 16.67 0.82 -7.99
N LYS A 90 17.76 1.23 -8.60
CA LYS A 90 19.09 0.77 -8.25
C LYS A 90 20.04 1.96 -8.16
N TYR A 91 21.00 1.86 -7.25
CA TYR A 91 22.03 2.86 -7.11
C TYR A 91 23.33 2.21 -6.67
N HIS A 92 24.45 2.81 -7.06
CA HIS A 92 25.77 2.44 -6.56
C HIS A 92 26.17 3.44 -5.49
N LYS A 93 26.47 2.92 -4.30
CA LYS A 93 26.93 3.70 -3.15
C LYS A 93 28.46 3.73 -3.15
N LYS A 94 29.04 4.93 -3.18
CA LYS A 94 30.48 5.14 -3.38
C LYS A 94 31.32 5.01 -2.09
N GLY A 95 30.77 5.43 -0.95
CA GLY A 95 31.50 5.53 0.32
C GLY A 95 30.78 4.83 1.47
N ASN A 96 31.28 4.99 2.70
CA ASN A 96 30.68 4.40 3.92
C ASN A 96 29.57 5.28 4.54
N THR A 97 29.24 6.43 3.94
CA THR A 97 28.14 7.29 4.39
C THR A 97 26.80 6.73 3.92
N VAL A 98 25.77 6.79 4.78
CA VAL A 98 24.40 6.44 4.37
C VAL A 98 23.94 7.49 3.34
N PRO A 99 23.64 7.09 2.09
CA PRO A 99 23.32 8.05 1.04
C PRO A 99 21.92 8.60 1.24
N SER A 100 21.73 9.89 0.96
CA SER A 100 20.41 10.52 0.93
C SER A 100 19.96 10.76 -0.50
N PHE A 101 18.79 10.24 -0.84
CA PHE A 101 18.16 10.46 -2.13
C PHE A 101 16.64 10.48 -2.01
N SER A 102 16.00 11.13 -2.97
CA SER A 102 14.57 11.05 -3.18
C SER A 102 14.29 10.69 -4.63
N PHE A 103 13.12 10.13 -4.89
CA PHE A 103 12.65 9.89 -6.24
C PHE A 103 11.16 10.14 -6.32
N ASN A 104 10.70 10.52 -7.50
CA ASN A 104 9.29 10.58 -7.84
C ASN A 104 9.09 9.65 -9.03
N SER A 105 8.08 8.78 -8.98
CA SER A 105 7.76 7.86 -10.07
C SER A 105 6.25 7.81 -10.26
N SER A 106 5.78 8.06 -11.49
CA SER A 106 4.41 7.80 -11.90
C SER A 106 4.36 6.61 -12.83
N VAL A 107 3.48 5.66 -12.52
CA VAL A 107 3.25 4.45 -13.33
C VAL A 107 1.83 4.50 -13.86
N LEU A 108 1.68 4.45 -15.17
CA LEU A 108 0.41 4.41 -15.87
C LEU A 108 0.30 3.07 -16.60
N PHE A 109 -0.76 2.33 -16.30
CA PHE A 109 -1.11 1.07 -16.96
C PHE A 109 -2.63 0.91 -17.01
N TYR A 110 -3.10 -0.05 -17.81
CA TYR A 110 -4.52 -0.37 -17.93
C TYR A 110 -4.81 -1.68 -17.21
N PRO A 111 -5.75 -1.71 -16.24
CA PRO A 111 -6.15 -2.95 -15.62
C PRO A 111 -6.79 -3.91 -16.63
N GLU A 112 -6.80 -5.20 -16.26
CA GLU A 112 -7.44 -6.26 -17.04
C GLU A 112 -8.90 -5.95 -17.32
N SER A 113 -9.61 -5.68 -16.23
CA SER A 113 -11.01 -5.33 -16.21
C SER A 113 -11.13 -3.87 -15.83
N TYR A 114 -11.87 -3.13 -16.63
CA TYR A 114 -12.10 -1.72 -16.44
C TYR A 114 -13.47 -1.37 -17.00
N LYS A 115 -14.23 -0.56 -16.26
CA LYS A 115 -15.48 0.01 -16.77
C LYS A 115 -15.21 1.36 -17.41
N ASP A 116 -15.39 1.44 -18.73
CA ASP A 116 -15.35 2.69 -19.49
C ASP A 116 -16.49 3.65 -19.06
N ASN A 117 -16.38 4.93 -19.41
CA ASN A 117 -17.38 5.97 -19.11
C ASN A 117 -17.71 6.14 -17.61
N TYR A 118 -16.71 5.90 -16.76
CA TYR A 118 -16.76 6.17 -15.34
C TYR A 118 -16.96 7.66 -15.04
N ASN A 119 -17.64 7.97 -13.94
CA ASN A 119 -17.80 9.34 -13.47
C ASN A 119 -16.63 9.77 -12.58
N HIS A 120 -16.53 11.07 -12.28
CA HIS A 120 -15.46 11.63 -11.43
C HIS A 120 -15.41 11.07 -10.00
N PHE A 121 -16.42 10.31 -9.56
CA PHE A 121 -16.52 9.72 -8.22
C PHE A 121 -16.27 8.21 -8.22
N THR A 122 -15.86 7.65 -9.35
CA THR A 122 -15.66 6.20 -9.45
C THR A 122 -14.41 5.78 -8.69
N GLY A 123 -14.51 4.68 -7.94
CA GLY A 123 -13.40 4.11 -7.19
C GLY A 123 -12.26 3.60 -8.08
N ILE A 124 -11.10 3.38 -7.46
CA ILE A 124 -9.84 3.05 -8.12
C ILE A 124 -9.93 1.74 -8.94
N ALA A 125 -10.46 0.67 -8.35
CA ALA A 125 -10.65 -0.63 -9.01
C ALA A 125 -12.12 -0.82 -9.44
N ASN A 126 -12.58 -0.02 -10.40
CA ASN A 126 -14.00 0.14 -10.73
C ASN A 126 -14.71 -1.09 -11.33
N ALA A 127 -13.94 -2.10 -11.74
CA ALA A 127 -14.45 -3.37 -12.25
C ALA A 127 -14.32 -4.52 -11.23
N THR A 128 -13.76 -4.26 -10.04
CA THR A 128 -13.58 -5.30 -9.03
C THR A 128 -14.92 -5.80 -8.49
N LYS A 129 -14.93 -7.06 -8.05
CA LYS A 129 -16.06 -7.65 -7.35
C LYS A 129 -15.86 -7.45 -5.85
N ILE A 130 -16.95 -7.19 -5.14
CA ILE A 130 -16.93 -7.00 -3.68
C ILE A 130 -17.64 -8.17 -3.03
N LEU A 131 -16.99 -8.80 -2.06
CA LEU A 131 -17.59 -9.78 -1.17
C LEU A 131 -17.67 -9.16 0.23
N ALA A 132 -18.88 -9.02 0.75
CA ALA A 132 -19.13 -8.37 2.04
C ALA A 132 -19.48 -9.40 3.12
N TYR A 133 -18.69 -9.41 4.20
CA TYR A 133 -18.99 -10.16 5.41
C TYR A 133 -19.46 -9.19 6.50
N LYS A 134 -20.73 -9.30 6.90
CA LYS A 134 -21.30 -8.45 7.95
C LYS A 134 -20.94 -9.01 9.32
N ILE A 135 -20.05 -8.31 10.04
CA ILE A 135 -19.55 -8.71 11.36
C ILE A 135 -19.99 -7.78 12.49
N VAL A 136 -20.77 -6.75 12.19
CA VAL A 136 -21.34 -5.79 13.14
C VAL A 136 -22.83 -5.62 12.91
N ASN A 137 -23.56 -5.27 13.96
CA ASN A 137 -24.98 -4.91 13.91
C ASN A 137 -25.18 -3.46 13.43
N GLN A 138 -26.43 -2.96 13.41
CA GLN A 138 -26.72 -1.59 12.97
C GLN A 138 -26.14 -0.48 13.87
N THR A 139 -25.70 -0.80 15.09
CA THR A 139 -25.03 0.16 15.99
C THR A 139 -23.51 0.12 15.86
N GLY A 140 -22.97 -0.65 14.91
CA GLY A 140 -21.52 -0.82 14.73
C GLY A 140 -20.86 -1.73 15.77
N ILE A 141 -21.64 -2.48 16.55
CA ILE A 141 -21.13 -3.41 17.57
C ILE A 141 -21.18 -4.83 17.02
N GLY A 142 -20.10 -5.58 17.20
CA GLY A 142 -19.97 -6.96 16.75
C GLY A 142 -19.20 -7.81 17.75
N TYR A 143 -19.23 -9.12 17.56
CA TYR A 143 -18.44 -10.04 18.38
C TYR A 143 -17.15 -10.44 17.67
N ILE A 144 -16.11 -10.70 18.44
CA ILE A 144 -14.84 -11.24 17.92
C ILE A 144 -15.09 -12.57 17.17
N SER A 145 -16.03 -13.39 17.65
CA SER A 145 -16.44 -14.62 16.98
C SER A 145 -16.96 -14.42 15.56
N ASP A 146 -17.64 -13.29 15.30
CA ASP A 146 -18.16 -12.97 13.97
C ASP A 146 -17.01 -12.62 13.02
N LEU A 147 -16.02 -11.85 13.49
CA LEU A 147 -14.80 -11.55 12.75
C LEU A 147 -14.01 -12.83 12.43
N VAL A 148 -13.82 -13.70 13.41
CA VAL A 148 -13.11 -14.99 13.22
C VAL A 148 -13.85 -15.87 12.20
N SER A 149 -15.18 -15.98 12.31
CA SER A 149 -16.00 -16.77 11.38
C SER A 149 -15.95 -16.19 9.95
N ALA A 150 -15.93 -14.87 9.81
CA ALA A 150 -15.78 -14.20 8.53
C ALA A 150 -14.40 -14.48 7.91
N MET A 151 -13.32 -14.42 8.69
CA MET A 151 -11.97 -14.74 8.22
C MET A 151 -11.81 -16.19 7.76
N ALA A 152 -12.37 -17.13 8.53
CA ALA A 152 -12.42 -18.54 8.12
C ALA A 152 -13.19 -18.71 6.80
N SER A 153 -14.31 -17.98 6.64
CA SER A 153 -15.09 -18.00 5.40
C SER A 153 -14.34 -17.40 4.22
N VAL A 154 -13.53 -16.36 4.44
CA VAL A 154 -12.64 -15.77 3.42
C VAL A 154 -11.64 -16.82 2.93
N ILE A 155 -10.96 -17.52 3.83
CA ILE A 155 -10.00 -18.58 3.48
C ILE A 155 -10.71 -19.69 2.69
N GLN A 156 -11.84 -20.19 3.21
CA GLN A 156 -12.59 -21.28 2.60
C GLN A 156 -13.06 -20.95 1.17
N ASN A 157 -13.47 -19.70 0.94
CA ASN A 157 -14.02 -19.27 -0.35
C ASN A 157 -13.01 -18.58 -1.25
N ARG A 158 -11.73 -18.49 -0.85
CA ARG A 158 -10.67 -17.78 -1.58
C ARG A 158 -10.62 -18.14 -3.06
N THR A 159 -10.57 -19.44 -3.36
CA THR A 159 -10.43 -19.93 -4.74
C THR A 159 -11.70 -19.70 -5.56
N ILE A 160 -12.87 -19.96 -4.97
CA ILE A 160 -14.17 -19.87 -5.65
C ILE A 160 -14.51 -18.41 -5.99
N HIS A 161 -14.20 -17.48 -5.10
CA HIS A 161 -14.48 -16.06 -5.27
C HIS A 161 -13.28 -15.23 -5.70
N GLN A 162 -12.12 -15.87 -5.91
CA GLN A 162 -10.86 -15.20 -6.30
C GLN A 162 -10.50 -14.06 -5.34
N ILE A 163 -10.59 -14.32 -4.04
CA ILE A 163 -10.35 -13.30 -3.01
C ILE A 163 -8.85 -13.00 -2.94
N LEU A 164 -8.47 -11.79 -3.34
CA LEU A 164 -7.08 -11.33 -3.33
C LEU A 164 -6.70 -10.61 -2.04
N GLY A 165 -7.67 -9.95 -1.40
CA GLY A 165 -7.41 -9.22 -0.16
C GLY A 165 -8.66 -8.93 0.65
N VAL A 166 -8.44 -8.55 1.90
CA VAL A 166 -9.44 -8.16 2.89
C VAL A 166 -9.13 -6.74 3.36
N CYS A 167 -10.15 -5.87 3.30
CA CYS A 167 -10.11 -4.54 3.91
C CYS A 167 -10.79 -4.59 5.27
N LEU A 168 -10.05 -4.27 6.34
CA LEU A 168 -10.53 -4.19 7.70
C LEU A 168 -10.54 -2.74 8.19
N SER A 169 -11.74 -2.17 8.15
CA SER A 169 -12.05 -0.84 8.67
C SER A 169 -12.89 -0.96 9.94
N VAL A 170 -12.37 -1.71 10.92
CA VAL A 170 -13.02 -1.98 12.21
C VAL A 170 -12.29 -1.25 13.34
N GLY A 171 -13.03 -0.78 14.34
CA GLY A 171 -12.47 -0.06 15.49
C GLY A 171 -11.92 -0.98 16.58
N THR A 172 -11.93 -0.49 17.82
CA THR A 172 -11.43 -1.17 19.02
C THR A 172 -12.03 -2.56 19.17
N LEU A 173 -11.18 -3.57 19.28
CA LEU A 173 -11.57 -4.92 19.65
C LEU A 173 -11.30 -5.14 21.15
N GLY A 174 -11.97 -6.13 21.72
CA GLY A 174 -11.80 -6.50 23.13
C GLY A 174 -10.37 -6.93 23.47
N LYS A 175 -10.15 -7.40 24.69
CA LYS A 175 -8.81 -7.72 25.22
C LYS A 175 -8.07 -8.84 24.48
N ASP A 176 -8.76 -9.62 23.65
CA ASP A 176 -8.23 -10.82 22.98
C ASP A 176 -7.52 -10.52 21.64
N VAL A 177 -6.74 -9.44 21.59
CA VAL A 177 -6.06 -8.96 20.37
C VAL A 177 -5.10 -10.00 19.79
N SER A 178 -4.44 -10.80 20.63
CA SER A 178 -3.47 -11.82 20.20
C SER A 178 -4.13 -12.94 19.39
N ALA A 179 -5.31 -13.41 19.80
CA ALA A 179 -6.04 -14.46 19.08
C ALA A 179 -6.48 -13.96 17.70
N ILE A 180 -6.91 -12.70 17.60
CA ILE A 180 -7.34 -12.11 16.33
C ILE A 180 -6.14 -11.90 15.39
N ASN A 181 -4.99 -11.48 15.92
CA ASN A 181 -3.77 -11.35 15.12
C ASN A 181 -3.36 -12.70 14.51
N ALA A 182 -3.45 -13.80 15.26
CA ALA A 182 -3.15 -15.14 14.72
C ALA A 182 -4.09 -15.53 13.57
N VAL A 183 -5.38 -15.19 13.66
CA VAL A 183 -6.34 -15.43 12.58
C VAL A 183 -6.04 -14.56 11.35
N ILE A 184 -5.63 -13.31 11.55
CA ILE A 184 -5.19 -12.43 10.45
C ILE A 184 -3.94 -13.02 9.77
N ASP A 185 -2.98 -13.50 10.56
CA ASP A 185 -1.77 -14.13 10.03
C ASP A 185 -2.12 -15.39 9.22
N GLU A 186 -3.06 -16.21 9.68
CA GLU A 186 -3.56 -17.38 8.93
C GLU A 186 -4.17 -16.99 7.57
N VAL A 187 -4.94 -15.89 7.52
CA VAL A 187 -5.49 -15.35 6.25
C VAL A 187 -4.36 -14.95 5.30
N ILE A 188 -3.32 -14.29 5.82
CA ILE A 188 -2.15 -13.86 5.05
C ILE A 188 -1.33 -15.05 4.55
N GLU A 189 -1.12 -16.06 5.39
CA GLU A 189 -0.45 -17.32 5.04
C GLU A 189 -1.19 -18.07 3.93
N ASN A 190 -2.51 -17.90 3.84
CA ASN A 190 -3.34 -18.39 2.74
C ASN A 190 -3.29 -17.51 1.48
N HIS A 191 -2.28 -16.63 1.35
CA HIS A 191 -2.05 -15.74 0.20
C HIS A 191 -3.20 -14.77 -0.08
N ILE A 192 -3.74 -14.17 0.98
CA ILE A 192 -4.74 -13.11 0.93
C ILE A 192 -4.18 -11.89 1.65
N LEU A 193 -4.06 -10.76 0.97
CA LEU A 193 -3.53 -9.54 1.60
C LEU A 193 -4.54 -8.97 2.60
N VAL A 194 -4.09 -8.60 3.79
CA VAL A 194 -4.95 -7.94 4.79
C VAL A 194 -4.51 -6.49 4.95
N VAL A 195 -5.44 -5.56 4.69
CA VAL A 195 -5.24 -4.12 4.83
C VAL A 195 -6.11 -3.62 5.97
N ILE A 196 -5.51 -2.90 6.91
CA ILE A 196 -6.18 -2.48 8.16
C ILE A 196 -6.04 -0.97 8.33
N ALA A 197 -7.13 -0.31 8.68
CA ALA A 197 -7.12 1.10 9.04
C ALA A 197 -6.35 1.34 10.35
N ALA A 198 -5.42 2.29 10.35
CA ALA A 198 -4.57 2.59 11.51
C ALA A 198 -5.36 3.06 12.75
N GLY A 199 -6.55 3.65 12.55
CA GLY A 199 -7.36 4.26 13.61
C GLY A 199 -7.38 5.78 13.54
N ASN A 200 -8.32 6.38 14.28
CA ASN A 200 -8.58 7.82 14.24
C ASN A 200 -8.34 8.51 15.61
N ASN A 201 -7.36 8.02 16.39
CA ASN A 201 -7.08 8.49 17.75
C ASN A 201 -6.01 9.60 17.83
N GLY A 202 -5.49 10.05 16.68
CA GLY A 202 -4.42 11.03 16.58
C GLY A 202 -3.06 10.53 17.10
N ILE A 203 -2.05 11.39 17.03
CA ILE A 203 -0.64 11.07 17.36
C ILE A 203 -0.37 11.15 18.87
N GLU A 204 -1.15 11.94 19.61
CA GLU A 204 -0.90 12.27 21.02
C GLU A 204 -1.43 11.23 22.02
N SER A 205 -2.17 10.22 21.57
CA SER A 205 -2.63 9.16 22.47
C SER A 205 -1.50 8.18 22.81
N SER A 206 -1.52 7.63 24.04
CA SER A 206 -0.45 6.76 24.55
C SER A 206 -0.34 5.41 23.82
N GLN A 207 -1.43 4.97 23.18
CA GLN A 207 -1.49 3.83 22.27
C GLN A 207 -2.47 4.16 21.14
N PRO A 208 -2.03 4.92 20.11
CA PRO A 208 -2.94 5.51 19.14
C PRO A 208 -3.49 4.51 18.14
N LEU A 209 -2.71 3.47 17.81
CA LEU A 209 -3.09 2.50 16.80
C LEU A 209 -4.32 1.71 17.22
N ASN A 210 -5.14 1.37 16.23
CA ASN A 210 -6.10 0.30 16.30
C ASN A 210 -5.44 -0.95 16.94
N SER A 211 -6.18 -1.68 17.78
CA SER A 211 -5.73 -2.95 18.34
C SER A 211 -5.27 -3.95 17.27
N LEU A 212 -5.81 -3.91 16.05
CA LEU A 212 -5.30 -4.72 14.93
C LEU A 212 -4.13 -4.08 14.17
N GLY A 213 -3.93 -2.78 14.36
CA GLY A 213 -2.82 -2.00 13.79
C GLY A 213 -1.45 -2.44 14.29
N ILE A 214 -1.38 -3.34 15.27
CA ILE A 214 -0.13 -3.96 15.74
C ILE A 214 0.24 -5.26 15.00
N ASN A 215 -0.62 -5.77 14.11
CA ASN A 215 -0.25 -6.94 13.32
C ASN A 215 0.92 -6.58 12.38
N LYS A 216 2.00 -7.35 12.44
CA LYS A 216 3.24 -7.08 11.70
C LYS A 216 3.12 -7.39 10.21
N ASN A 217 2.33 -8.39 9.85
CA ASN A 217 2.21 -8.94 8.50
C ASN A 217 1.14 -8.21 7.67
N ALA A 218 0.13 -7.63 8.33
CA ALA A 218 -0.88 -6.82 7.68
C ALA A 218 -0.35 -5.44 7.27
N ILE A 219 -0.95 -4.87 6.21
CA ILE A 219 -0.67 -3.51 5.76
C ILE A 219 -1.54 -2.56 6.57
N ILE A 220 -0.92 -1.77 7.43
CA ILE A 220 -1.59 -0.79 8.28
C ILE A 220 -1.53 0.57 7.60
N VAL A 221 -2.69 1.20 7.43
CA VAL A 221 -2.84 2.40 6.59
C VAL A 221 -3.30 3.60 7.41
N GLY A 222 -2.45 4.62 7.45
CA GLY A 222 -2.78 5.94 7.99
C GLY A 222 -3.42 6.87 6.95
N ALA A 223 -3.82 8.06 7.39
CA ALA A 223 -4.51 9.05 6.56
C ALA A 223 -3.67 10.29 6.31
N ILE A 224 -3.69 10.80 5.07
CA ILE A 224 -3.24 12.15 4.70
C ILE A 224 -4.41 13.03 4.25
N ASN A 225 -4.21 14.34 4.35
CA ASN A 225 -5.11 15.36 3.80
C ASN A 225 -4.76 15.73 2.35
N ASP A 226 -5.48 16.71 1.80
CA ASP A 226 -5.31 17.26 0.45
C ASP A 226 -4.08 18.21 0.31
N GLN A 227 -3.23 18.28 1.34
CA GLN A 227 -1.96 19.00 1.35
C GLN A 227 -0.77 18.03 1.53
N ASP A 228 -0.99 16.73 1.35
CA ASP A 228 -0.01 15.66 1.57
C ASP A 228 0.58 15.63 3.01
N GLN A 229 -0.18 16.13 3.98
CA GLN A 229 0.17 16.08 5.40
C GLN A 229 -0.57 14.94 6.08
N VAL A 230 0.05 14.31 7.08
CA VAL A 230 -0.63 13.36 7.96
C VAL A 230 -1.84 14.04 8.59
N ALA A 231 -3.02 13.44 8.42
CA ALA A 231 -4.26 13.97 8.96
C ALA A 231 -4.19 13.97 10.50
N SER A 232 -4.71 15.03 11.14
CA SER A 232 -4.60 15.22 12.59
C SER A 232 -5.19 14.07 13.42
N TYR A 233 -6.23 13.42 12.90
CA TYR A 233 -6.85 12.26 13.55
C TYR A 233 -6.11 10.95 13.27
N SER A 234 -5.21 10.88 12.28
CA SER A 234 -4.57 9.62 11.89
C SER A 234 -3.73 9.09 13.04
N SER A 235 -4.05 7.88 13.47
CA SER A 235 -3.23 7.16 14.45
C SER A 235 -1.85 6.83 13.88
N MET A 236 -0.80 7.11 14.65
CA MET A 236 0.60 6.81 14.29
C MET A 236 1.29 6.10 15.46
N GLY A 237 1.75 4.87 15.25
CA GLY A 237 2.53 4.15 16.26
C GLY A 237 4.00 4.55 16.19
N ARG A 238 4.66 4.66 17.36
CA ARG A 238 6.11 4.87 17.40
C ARG A 238 6.87 3.56 17.18
N GLU A 239 6.52 2.49 17.90
CA GLU A 239 7.11 1.15 17.75
C GLU A 239 6.09 0.06 18.11
N VAL A 240 6.00 -0.99 17.30
CA VAL A 240 5.19 -2.19 17.53
C VAL A 240 6.13 -3.40 17.68
N GLY A 241 6.32 -3.87 18.92
CA GLY A 241 7.29 -4.93 19.22
C GLY A 241 8.73 -4.43 19.12
N SER A 242 9.62 -5.18 18.47
CA SER A 242 11.03 -4.81 18.25
C SER A 242 11.18 -4.07 16.91
N ASN A 243 11.32 -2.73 16.95
CA ASN A 243 11.69 -1.87 15.82
C ASN A 243 10.77 -1.82 14.58
N VAL A 244 9.51 -2.27 14.67
CA VAL A 244 8.54 -2.10 13.57
C VAL A 244 7.75 -0.82 13.76
N VAL A 245 7.84 0.12 12.82
CA VAL A 245 7.03 1.34 12.82
C VAL A 245 5.74 1.09 12.04
N LYS A 246 4.61 1.53 12.60
CA LYS A 246 3.29 1.47 11.95
C LYS A 246 2.62 2.85 12.05
N PRO A 247 1.77 3.28 11.11
CA PRO A 247 1.34 2.56 9.91
C PRO A 247 2.47 2.34 8.90
N ASP A 248 2.31 1.34 8.04
CA ASP A 248 3.30 1.03 7.00
C ASP A 248 3.31 2.11 5.92
N ILE A 249 2.11 2.59 5.57
CA ILE A 249 1.89 3.59 4.53
C ILE A 249 0.73 4.51 4.92
N VAL A 250 0.62 5.62 4.21
CA VAL A 250 -0.50 6.54 4.33
C VAL A 250 -1.19 6.69 2.97
N ALA A 251 -2.49 6.95 2.99
CA ALA A 251 -3.29 7.22 1.80
C ALA A 251 -4.33 8.32 2.06
N PRO A 252 -4.89 8.95 1.02
CA PRO A 252 -5.89 10.01 1.20
C PRO A 252 -7.04 9.60 2.11
N GLY A 253 -7.15 10.24 3.26
CA GLY A 253 -8.25 10.05 4.22
C GLY A 253 -9.11 11.29 4.40
N GLY A 254 -8.69 12.42 3.81
CA GLY A 254 -9.36 13.70 3.95
C GLY A 254 -9.07 14.38 5.28
N SER A 255 -9.62 15.58 5.47
CA SER A 255 -9.33 16.44 6.60
C SER A 255 -10.57 16.94 7.32
N ILE A 256 -10.43 17.09 8.64
CA ILE A 256 -11.38 17.77 9.53
C ILE A 256 -11.04 19.26 9.73
N ILE A 257 -9.90 19.71 9.20
CA ILE A 257 -9.44 21.10 9.33
C ILE A 257 -10.29 21.99 8.41
N PRO A 258 -10.78 23.16 8.88
CA PRO A 258 -11.49 24.10 8.04
C PRO A 258 -10.73 24.45 6.76
N ASN A 259 -11.44 24.52 5.64
CA ASN A 259 -10.91 24.80 4.29
C ASN A 259 -10.02 23.70 3.68
N GLN A 260 -9.94 22.52 4.28
CA GLN A 260 -9.37 21.32 3.66
C GLN A 260 -10.48 20.35 3.24
N ARG A 261 -10.16 19.42 2.33
CA ARG A 261 -11.17 18.53 1.71
C ARG A 261 -11.36 17.21 2.45
N SER A 262 -12.61 16.77 2.51
CA SER A 262 -13.00 15.39 2.80
C SER A 262 -12.93 14.52 1.53
N ILE A 263 -13.03 13.20 1.68
CA ILE A 263 -13.06 12.27 0.55
C ILE A 263 -14.52 12.00 0.16
N ILE A 264 -14.82 12.12 -1.13
CA ILE A 264 -16.13 11.78 -1.68
C ILE A 264 -16.32 10.26 -1.62
N SER A 265 -17.46 9.83 -1.09
CA SER A 265 -17.80 8.42 -0.85
C SER A 265 -19.27 8.17 -1.17
N ALA A 266 -19.67 6.91 -1.29
CA ALA A 266 -21.08 6.52 -1.31
C ALA A 266 -21.72 6.74 0.07
N ASP A 267 -22.98 7.18 0.10
CA ASP A 267 -23.78 7.22 1.32
C ASP A 267 -24.17 5.80 1.77
N SER A 268 -24.36 5.63 3.08
CA SER A 268 -24.68 4.33 3.68
C SER A 268 -26.15 3.93 3.59
N LYS A 269 -27.04 4.88 3.26
CA LYS A 269 -28.51 4.73 3.28
C LYS A 269 -29.17 5.10 1.96
N THR A 270 -28.50 5.90 1.13
CA THR A 270 -29.02 6.37 -0.15
C THR A 270 -28.04 6.05 -1.29
N ASP A 271 -28.52 6.16 -2.53
CA ASP A 271 -27.68 6.07 -3.73
C ASP A 271 -26.98 7.41 -4.07
N GLU A 272 -26.81 8.28 -3.08
CA GLU A 272 -26.19 9.61 -3.24
C GLU A 272 -24.71 9.60 -2.84
N ALA A 273 -23.99 10.62 -3.29
CA ALA A 273 -22.62 10.86 -2.84
C ALA A 273 -22.62 11.64 -1.52
N THR A 274 -21.73 11.25 -0.62
CA THR A 274 -21.41 11.95 0.62
C THR A 274 -19.91 12.30 0.65
N ALA A 275 -19.47 13.01 1.67
CA ALA A 275 -18.06 13.29 1.91
C ALA A 275 -17.70 12.98 3.36
N LEU A 276 -16.68 12.15 3.55
CA LEU A 276 -16.28 11.62 4.85
C LEU A 276 -14.76 11.73 5.04
N THR A 277 -14.32 11.52 6.28
CA THR A 277 -12.91 11.43 6.64
C THR A 277 -12.65 10.17 7.46
N GLY A 278 -11.41 9.67 7.41
CA GLY A 278 -10.98 8.58 8.27
C GLY A 278 -9.97 7.63 7.62
N THR A 279 -9.18 6.99 8.47
CA THR A 279 -8.24 5.92 8.04
C THR A 279 -8.95 4.73 7.41
N SER A 280 -10.23 4.51 7.71
CA SER A 280 -11.08 3.52 7.03
C SER A 280 -11.19 3.75 5.52
N ILE A 281 -11.19 5.03 5.09
CA ILE A 281 -11.23 5.40 3.67
C ILE A 281 -9.85 5.16 3.05
N SER A 282 -8.78 5.56 3.76
CA SER A 282 -7.40 5.31 3.34
C SER A 282 -7.13 3.81 3.13
N ALA A 283 -7.59 2.94 4.05
CA ALA A 283 -7.48 1.50 3.93
C ALA A 283 -8.24 0.95 2.71
N ALA A 284 -9.44 1.47 2.42
CA ALA A 284 -10.20 1.10 1.24
C ALA A 284 -9.50 1.53 -0.07
N ILE A 285 -8.89 2.72 -0.09
CA ILE A 285 -8.08 3.21 -1.22
C ILE A 285 -6.91 2.25 -1.50
N VAL A 286 -6.13 1.90 -0.47
CA VAL A 286 -5.01 0.95 -0.60
C VAL A 286 -5.51 -0.43 -1.06
N SER A 287 -6.60 -0.92 -0.48
CA SER A 287 -7.21 -2.19 -0.87
C SER A 287 -7.64 -2.21 -2.34
N ALA A 288 -8.13 -1.09 -2.86
CA ALA A 288 -8.49 -0.97 -4.26
C ALA A 288 -7.25 -0.96 -5.17
N VAL A 289 -6.16 -0.27 -4.78
CA VAL A 289 -4.90 -0.27 -5.54
C VAL A 289 -4.31 -1.66 -5.70
N ILE A 290 -4.43 -2.51 -4.66
CA ILE A 290 -3.97 -3.91 -4.69
C ILE A 290 -4.75 -4.75 -5.72
N ASN A 291 -5.96 -4.36 -6.07
CA ASN A 291 -6.85 -5.10 -6.98
C ASN A 291 -6.74 -4.65 -8.46
N ILE A 292 -5.78 -3.79 -8.82
CA ILE A 292 -5.54 -3.34 -10.20
C ILE A 292 -4.50 -4.23 -10.89
#